data_AF-A0A4Y2GFF3-F1
#
_entry.id   AF-A0A4Y2GFF3-F1
#
_cell.length_a   1.000
_cell.length_b   1.000
_cell.length_c   1.000
_cell.angle_alpha   90.00
_cell.angle_beta   90.00
_cell.angle_gamma   90.00
#
_symmetry.space_group_name_H-M   'P 1'
#
loop_
_entity.id
_entity.type
_entity.pdbx_description
1 polymer ?
#
loop_
_entity_poly.entity_id
_entity_poly.type
_entity_poly.pdbx_seq_one_letter_code
_entity_poly.pdbx_strand_id
1 'polypeptide(L)'
;MFHLKDCSIEVGEHVAFRYEGEFLPEKIVSVTESGVSIISMQRTFKSSKWPNRSYVIKHLWEDVVGHMGTPKLVCRRGSYAVPGLPNIG
;
A
#
# COMPACT_ATOMS: atom_id res chain seq x y z
N MET A 1 -1.72 -16.41 -2.99
CA MET A 1 -0.64 -16.28 -3.99
C MET A 1 -0.88 -14.98 -4.72
N PHE A 2 -0.07 -13.94 -4.46
CA PHE A 2 -0.17 -12.69 -5.21
C PHE A 2 0.37 -12.95 -6.62
N HIS A 3 -0.48 -12.87 -7.63
CA HIS A 3 -0.03 -12.93 -9.02
C HIS A 3 0.54 -11.56 -9.37
N LEU A 4 1.86 -11.43 -9.29
CA LEU A 4 2.63 -10.36 -9.91
C LEU A 4 2.53 -10.52 -11.43
N LYS A 5 1.47 -9.97 -12.03
CA LYS A 5 1.48 -9.68 -13.47
C LYS A 5 2.39 -8.46 -13.68
N ASP A 6 3.06 -8.39 -14.82
CA ASP A 6 3.67 -7.17 -15.37
C ASP A 6 2.58 -6.10 -15.52
N CYS A 7 2.23 -5.47 -14.41
CA CYS A 7 1.27 -4.39 -14.37
C CYS A 7 2.08 -3.11 -14.32
N SER A 8 1.75 -2.20 -15.23
CA SER A 8 2.28 -0.84 -15.23
C SER A 8 1.93 -0.19 -13.90
N ILE A 9 2.97 0.12 -13.10
CA ILE A 9 2.80 0.77 -11.82
C ILE A 9 2.67 2.28 -12.06
N GLU A 10 1.56 2.85 -11.63
CA GLU A 10 1.21 4.26 -11.84
C GLU A 10 1.07 5.05 -10.53
N VAL A 11 1.29 6.36 -10.62
CA VAL A 11 1.09 7.26 -9.49
C VAL A 11 -0.38 7.24 -9.08
N GLY A 12 -0.63 7.08 -7.77
CA GLY A 12 -1.97 7.01 -7.19
C GLY A 12 -2.51 5.60 -7.01
N GLU A 13 -1.87 4.60 -7.59
CA GLU A 13 -2.24 3.21 -7.37
C GLU A 13 -1.91 2.74 -5.96
N HIS A 14 -2.63 1.70 -5.55
CA HIS A 14 -2.43 1.05 -4.27
C HIS A 14 -1.71 -0.27 -4.47
N VAL A 15 -0.63 -0.45 -3.71
CA VAL A 15 0.25 -1.61 -3.82
C VAL A 15 0.44 -2.26 -2.47
N ALA A 16 0.79 -3.54 -2.50
CA ALA A 16 1.26 -4.27 -1.34
C ALA A 16 2.79 -4.26 -1.35
N PHE A 17 3.37 -3.83 -0.25
CA PHE A 17 4.82 -3.72 -0.09
C PHE A 17 5.30 -4.68 0.98
N ARG A 18 6.44 -5.35 0.75
CA ARG A 18 6.98 -6.28 1.75
C ARG A 18 8.06 -5.59 2.56
N TYR A 19 7.80 -5.41 3.84
CA TYR A 19 8.76 -4.84 4.79
C TYR A 19 8.86 -5.75 6.01
N GLU A 20 10.08 -6.19 6.35
CA GLU A 20 10.36 -7.08 7.48
C GLU A 20 9.50 -8.37 7.52
N GLY A 21 9.09 -8.87 6.35
CA GLY A 21 8.25 -10.07 6.24
C GLY A 21 6.74 -9.82 6.35
N GLU A 22 6.33 -8.59 6.66
CA GLU A 22 4.94 -8.16 6.63
C GLU A 22 4.57 -7.50 5.30
N PHE A 23 3.29 -7.57 4.95
CA PHE A 23 2.75 -6.85 3.79
C PHE A 23 2.00 -5.60 4.25
N LEU A 24 2.47 -4.45 3.79
CA LEU A 24 1.90 -3.16 4.13
C LEU A 24 1.05 -2.62 2.96
N PRO A 25 -0.13 -2.05 3.25
CA PRO A 25 -0.93 -1.37 2.24
C PRO A 25 -0.41 0.05 2.01
N GLU A 26 -0.06 0.34 0.78
CA GLU A 26 0.61 1.58 0.43
C GLU A 26 0.01 2.21 -0.82
N LYS A 27 0.27 3.51 -0.99
CA LYS A 27 -0.12 4.26 -2.18
C LYS A 27 1.08 4.95 -2.76
N ILE A 28 1.23 4.84 -4.07
CA ILE A 28 2.32 5.46 -4.80
C ILE A 28 2.02 6.95 -4.98
N VAL A 29 2.98 7.78 -4.61
CA VAL A 29 2.87 9.24 -4.74
C VAL A 29 3.81 9.79 -5.80
N SER A 30 4.90 9.10 -6.10
CA SER A 30 5.73 9.41 -7.27
C SER A 30 6.50 8.17 -7.72
N VAL A 31 6.88 8.20 -8.99
CA VAL A 31 7.68 7.17 -9.65
C VAL A 31 8.91 7.83 -10.25
N THR A 32 10.08 7.24 -10.04
CA THR A 32 11.34 7.65 -10.67
C THR A 32 12.00 6.44 -11.32
N GLU A 33 13.02 6.68 -12.15
CA GLU A 33 13.78 5.58 -12.76
C GLU A 33 14.37 4.63 -11.70
N SER A 34 14.81 5.18 -10.57
CA SER A 34 15.45 4.45 -9.48
C SER A 34 14.49 3.76 -8.51
N GLY A 35 13.17 4.01 -8.56
CA GLY A 35 12.25 3.47 -7.57
C GLY A 35 10.94 4.23 -7.43
N VAL A 36 10.30 4.06 -6.29
CA VAL A 36 8.99 4.64 -5.97
C VAL A 36 9.03 5.40 -4.67
N SER A 37 8.24 6.47 -4.61
CA SER A 37 7.90 7.11 -3.36
C SER A 37 6.46 6.78 -3.02
N ILE A 38 6.23 6.42 -1.76
CA ILE A 38 4.99 5.85 -1.28
C ILE A 38 4.55 6.52 0.01
N ILE A 39 3.26 6.41 0.31
CA ILE A 39 2.70 6.68 1.63
C ILE A 39 2.07 5.39 2.15
N SER A 40 2.37 5.03 3.39
CA SER A 40 1.84 3.82 4.00
C SER A 40 0.59 4.14 4.82
N MET A 41 -0.42 3.27 4.75
CA MET A 41 -1.55 3.40 5.66
C MET A 41 -1.15 2.94 7.06
N GLN A 42 -1.65 3.64 8.08
CA GLN A 42 -1.56 3.16 9.45
C GLN A 42 -2.60 2.06 9.65
N ARG A 43 -2.13 0.85 9.92
CA ARG A 43 -2.99 -0.27 10.28
C ARG A 43 -3.55 -0.05 11.69
N THR A 44 -4.84 -0.30 11.82
CA THR A 44 -5.57 -0.40 13.09
C THR A 44 -6.19 -1.81 13.16
N PHE A 45 -6.70 -2.20 14.34
CA PHE A 45 -7.14 -3.57 14.63
C PHE A 45 -7.89 -4.30 13.49
N LYS A 46 -8.89 -3.66 12.85
CA LYS A 46 -9.66 -4.24 11.73
C LYS A 46 -9.70 -3.39 10.47
N SER A 47 -8.96 -2.28 10.42
CA SER A 47 -9.02 -1.33 9.31
C SER A 47 -7.71 -0.58 9.15
N SER A 48 -7.53 0.12 8.04
CA SER A 48 -6.38 0.99 7.81
C SER A 48 -6.84 2.43 7.67
N LYS A 49 -5.98 3.38 8.02
CA LYS A 49 -6.23 4.82 7.84
C LYS A 49 -5.07 5.47 7.13
N TRP A 50 -5.38 6.45 6.28
CA TRP A 50 -4.36 7.38 5.84
C TRP A 50 -3.97 8.27 7.04
N PRO A 51 -2.68 8.40 7.35
CA PRO A 51 -2.25 9.30 8.42
C PRO A 51 -2.53 10.75 8.03
N ASN A 52 -2.94 11.58 9.00
CA ASN A 52 -3.15 13.02 8.78
C ASN A 52 -1.86 13.74 8.35
N ARG A 53 -0.70 13.23 8.80
CA ARG A 53 0.62 13.60 8.32
C ARG A 53 1.24 12.38 7.67
N SER A 54 1.20 12.33 6.34
CA SER A 54 1.85 11.28 5.57
C SER A 54 3.35 11.54 5.48
N TYR A 55 4.15 10.59 5.94
CA TYR A 55 5.57 10.53 5.62
C TYR A 55 5.71 9.83 4.27
N VAL A 56 6.42 10.48 3.36
CA VAL A 56 6.75 9.88 2.06
C VAL A 56 8.04 9.10 2.25
N ILE A 57 7.97 7.80 2.01
CA ILE A 57 9.12 6.90 2.11
C ILE A 57 9.55 6.53 0.69
N LYS A 58 10.86 6.50 0.44
CA LYS A 58 11.43 6.11 -0.85
C LYS A 58 11.89 4.67 -0.77
N HIS A 59 11.51 3.88 -1.77
CA HIS A 59 11.86 2.49 -1.88
C HIS A 59 12.32 2.12 -3.29
N LEU A 60 13.04 1.01 -3.38
CA LEU A 60 13.41 0.40 -4.64
C LEU A 60 12.24 -0.39 -5.21
N TRP A 61 12.26 -0.61 -6.52
CA TRP A 61 11.22 -1.39 -7.21
C TRP A 61 11.12 -2.84 -6.73
N GLU A 62 12.24 -3.42 -6.31
CA GLU A 62 12.35 -4.81 -5.87
C GLU A 62 11.50 -5.15 -4.65
N ASP A 63 11.21 -4.14 -3.82
CA ASP A 63 10.42 -4.30 -2.61
C ASP A 63 8.90 -4.22 -2.87
N VAL A 64 8.49 -3.79 -4.07
CA VAL A 64 7.09 -3.69 -4.48
C VAL A 64 6.59 -5.08 -4.91
N VAL A 65 5.70 -5.66 -4.11
CA VAL A 65 5.18 -7.03 -4.32
C VAL A 65 3.99 -7.07 -5.27
N GLY A 66 3.48 -5.91 -5.67
CA GLY A 66 2.47 -5.80 -6.73
C GLY A 66 1.20 -5.07 -6.31
N HIS A 67 0.24 -5.07 -7.23
CA HIS A 67 -0.99 -4.31 -7.09
C HIS A 67 -1.89 -4.91 -6.02
N MET A 68 -2.50 -4.00 -5.28
CA MET A 68 -3.49 -4.31 -4.29
C MET A 68 -4.83 -3.75 -4.74
N GLY A 69 -5.91 -4.42 -4.38
CA GLY A 69 -7.25 -3.89 -4.61
C GLY A 69 -7.40 -2.52 -3.93
N THR A 70 -8.13 -1.61 -4.57
CA THR A 70 -8.39 -0.28 -4.01
C THR A 70 -8.99 -0.40 -2.60
N PRO A 71 -8.41 0.28 -1.58
CA PRO A 71 -8.98 0.32 -0.24
C PRO A 71 -10.41 0.82 -0.27
N LYS A 72 -11.33 0.09 0.37
CA LYS A 72 -12.75 0.42 0.44
C LYS A 72 -13.03 1.21 1.71
N LEU A 73 -13.62 2.40 1.59
CA LEU A 73 -14.02 3.19 2.76
C LEU A 73 -15.07 2.42 3.57
N VAL A 74 -14.79 2.15 4.84
CA VAL A 74 -15.70 1.45 5.76
C VAL A 74 -16.37 2.36 6.77
N CYS A 75 -15.79 3.54 7.04
CA CYS A 75 -16.36 4.51 7.95
C CYS A 75 -16.10 5.94 7.46
N ARG A 76 -17.07 6.83 7.66
CA ARG A 76 -16.96 8.27 7.32
C ARG A 76 -15.76 8.97 7.99
N ARG A 77 -15.19 8.40 9.05
CA ARG A 77 -13.99 8.89 9.75
C ARG A 77 -12.66 8.51 9.08
N GLY A 78 -12.69 8.16 7.78
CA GLY A 78 -11.49 7.85 7.01
C GLY A 78 -10.87 6.48 7.31
N SER A 79 -11.66 5.52 7.76
CA SER A 79 -11.21 4.12 7.88
C SER A 79 -11.48 3.36 6.60
N TYR A 80 -10.53 2.53 6.17
CA TYR A 80 -10.58 1.73 4.96
C TYR A 80 -10.37 0.24 5.28
N ALA A 81 -11.13 -0.63 4.63
CA ALA A 81 -10.81 -2.04 4.53
C ALA A 81 -9.92 -2.26 3.31
N VAL A 82 -8.91 -3.09 3.47
CA VAL A 82 -7.93 -3.37 2.43
C VAL A 82 -8.10 -4.81 1.93
N PRO A 83 -8.69 -5.01 0.73
CA PRO A 83 -8.90 -6.34 0.20
C PRO A 83 -7.57 -7.01 -0.19
N GLY A 84 -7.38 -8.27 0.20
CA GLY A 84 -6.25 -9.10 -0.24
C GLY A 84 -5.04 -9.13 0.69
N LEU A 85 -4.97 -8.26 1.71
CA LEU A 85 -3.97 -8.38 2.77
C LEU A 85 -4.50 -9.28 3.89
N PRO A 86 -3.78 -10.35 4.27
CA PRO A 86 -4.19 -11.17 5.41
C PRO A 86 -4.22 -10.31 6.68
N ASN A 87 -5.33 -10.40 7.42
CA ASN A 87 -5.37 -9.98 8.82
C ASN A 87 -4.52 -10.96 9.62
N ILE A 88 -3.24 -10.65 9.78
CA ILE A 88 -2.42 -11.28 10.81
C ILE A 88 -2.85 -10.57 12.10
N GLY A 89 -3.76 -11.21 12.81
CA GLY A 89 -4.13 -10.88 14.18
C GLY A 89 -3.47 -11.85 15.14
#